data_AF-A0A7V1ZY21-F1
#
_entry.id   AF-A0A7V1ZY21-F1
#
_cell.length_a   1.000
_cell.length_b   1.000
_cell.length_c   1.000
_cell.angle_alpha   90.00
_cell.angle_beta   90.00
_cell.angle_gamma   90.00
#
_symmetry.space_group_name_H-M   'P 1'
#
loop_
_entity.id
_entity.type
_entity.pdbx_description
1 polymer ?
#
loop_
_entity_poly.entity_id
_entity_poly.type
_entity_poly.pdbx_seq_one_letter_code
_entity_poly.pdbx_strand_id
1 'polypeptide(L)'
;MTDTLAYLRGHRLWLIRDFVVWGSMSAQEFTFLITTPDQATRRIMFLSAPLGGDLQKVDFADLTDFRGNNLPESLSNPKVIPLSKGSVGAVVVGREDAGSFSIAKASQSDANVICDLLIMEVG
;
A
#
# COMPACT_ATOMS: atom_id res chain seq x y z
N MET A 1 -25.04 6.71 -33.35
CA MET A 1 -23.64 6.59 -33.78
C MET A 1 -22.86 6.16 -32.54
N THR A 2 -22.65 4.85 -32.39
CA THR A 2 -21.81 4.13 -31.40
C THR A 2 -21.55 4.75 -30.01
N ASP A 3 -22.56 4.68 -29.13
CA ASP A 3 -22.42 4.88 -27.67
C ASP A 3 -21.71 3.70 -26.96
N THR A 4 -21.43 2.60 -27.67
CA THR A 4 -20.85 1.36 -27.11
C THR A 4 -19.36 1.46 -26.78
N LEU A 5 -18.61 2.40 -27.39
CA LEU A 5 -17.18 2.60 -27.09
C LEU A 5 -16.94 3.44 -25.84
N ALA A 6 -17.90 4.26 -25.41
CA ALA A 6 -17.80 5.07 -24.20
C ALA A 6 -17.85 4.25 -22.90
N TYR A 7 -18.36 3.01 -22.97
CA TYR A 7 -18.39 2.07 -21.84
C TYR A 7 -17.05 1.36 -21.62
N LEU A 8 -16.14 1.39 -22.61
CA LEU A 8 -14.73 1.07 -22.39
C LEU A 8 -14.05 2.29 -21.75
N ARG A 9 -14.54 2.73 -20.58
CA ARG A 9 -13.72 3.56 -19.69
C ARG A 9 -12.59 2.68 -19.18
N GLY A 10 -11.54 2.55 -19.99
CA GLY A 10 -10.34 1.85 -19.60
C GLY A 10 -9.85 2.49 -18.32
N HIS A 11 -9.88 1.73 -17.23
CA HIS A 11 -9.15 2.09 -16.03
C HIS A 11 -7.70 2.34 -16.44
N ARG A 12 -7.14 3.51 -16.12
CA ARG A 12 -5.74 3.77 -16.41
C ARG A 12 -4.93 2.82 -15.53
N LEU A 13 -4.09 2.00 -16.16
CA LEU A 13 -3.33 0.92 -15.55
C LEU A 13 -1.86 1.12 -15.89
N TRP A 14 -1.00 0.96 -14.90
CA TRP A 14 0.44 1.00 -15.02
C TRP A 14 1.03 -0.23 -14.35
N LEU A 15 2.06 -0.79 -14.97
CA LEU A 15 2.84 -1.89 -14.41
C LEU A 15 4.27 -1.42 -14.23
N ILE A 16 4.74 -1.37 -13.00
CA ILE A 16 6.13 -1.07 -12.65
C ILE A 16 6.80 -2.40 -12.37
N ARG A 17 7.95 -2.66 -13.01
CA ARG A 17 8.68 -3.91 -12.81
C ARG A 17 9.84 -3.77 -11.86
N ASP A 18 10.12 -4.86 -11.15
CA ASP A 18 11.32 -5.01 -10.32
C ASP A 18 11.47 -3.90 -9.27
N PHE A 19 10.35 -3.47 -8.70
CA PHE A 19 10.31 -2.48 -7.64
C PHE A 19 10.91 -3.04 -6.34
N VAL A 20 11.82 -2.28 -5.75
CA VAL A 20 12.54 -2.66 -4.52
C VAL A 20 11.81 -2.12 -3.30
N VAL A 21 11.40 -3.03 -2.43
CA VAL A 21 10.75 -2.75 -1.16
C VAL A 21 11.75 -2.99 -0.03
N TRP A 22 12.18 -1.91 0.60
CA TRP A 22 13.06 -1.92 1.78
C TRP A 22 12.29 -1.61 3.08
N GLY A 23 11.13 -0.95 2.98
CA GLY A 23 10.28 -0.64 4.12
C GLY A 23 9.85 -1.89 4.89
N SER A 24 9.69 -1.79 6.21
CA SER A 24 9.34 -2.93 7.07
C SER A 24 8.13 -2.58 7.93
N MET A 25 7.21 -3.52 8.08
CA MET A 25 6.12 -3.34 9.03
C MET A 25 6.66 -3.39 10.46
N SER A 26 6.25 -2.41 11.27
CA SER A 26 6.51 -2.39 12.70
C SER A 26 5.97 -3.65 13.36
N ALA A 27 6.77 -4.29 14.22
CA ALA A 27 6.19 -5.19 15.22
C ALA A 27 5.32 -4.33 16.15
N GLN A 28 4.14 -4.80 16.51
CA GLN A 28 3.30 -4.10 17.48
C GLN A 28 3.46 -4.79 18.84
N GLU A 29 3.74 -4.02 19.88
CA GLU A 29 3.62 -4.48 21.25
C GLU A 29 2.30 -3.98 21.82
N PHE A 30 1.48 -4.91 22.33
CA PHE A 30 0.27 -4.55 23.07
C PHE A 30 0.67 -4.16 24.49
N THR A 31 0.68 -2.86 24.76
CA THR A 31 1.26 -2.34 26.00
C THR A 31 0.29 -2.46 27.18
N PHE A 32 -1.02 -2.29 26.98
CA PHE A 32 -2.00 -2.32 28.09
C PHE A 32 -3.40 -2.81 27.68
N LEU A 33 -4.07 -3.49 28.62
CA LEU A 33 -5.49 -3.82 28.62
C LEU A 33 -6.19 -2.99 29.71
N ILE A 34 -7.07 -2.06 29.32
CA ILE A 34 -7.83 -1.23 30.26
C ILE A 34 -9.28 -1.73 30.27
N THR A 35 -9.81 -2.05 31.46
CA THR A 35 -11.23 -2.30 31.68
C THR A 35 -11.82 -1.13 32.47
N THR A 36 -12.82 -0.48 31.90
CA THR A 36 -13.51 0.64 32.56
C THR A 36 -14.68 0.11 33.40
N PRO A 37 -14.75 0.38 34.72
CA PRO A 37 -15.75 -0.21 35.61
C PRO A 37 -17.01 0.66 35.76
N ASP A 38 -17.49 1.29 34.68
CA ASP A 38 -18.78 1.99 34.70
C ASP A 38 -19.91 1.07 34.18
N GLN A 39 -21.03 1.05 34.90
CA GLN A 39 -22.06 0.01 34.85
C GLN A 39 -22.96 -0.02 33.61
N ALA A 40 -22.66 0.73 32.55
CA ALA A 40 -23.48 0.71 31.33
C ALA A 40 -22.73 0.29 30.05
N THR A 41 -21.40 0.34 30.01
CA THR A 41 -20.67 0.00 28.77
C THR A 41 -19.26 -0.52 29.08
N ARG A 42 -19.06 -1.83 28.95
CA ARG A 42 -17.73 -2.43 29.03
C ARG A 42 -17.04 -2.26 27.69
N ARG A 43 -15.96 -1.48 27.66
CA ARG A 43 -15.11 -1.34 26.46
C ARG A 43 -13.73 -1.92 26.73
N ILE A 44 -13.27 -2.74 25.79
CA ILE A 44 -11.88 -3.21 25.74
C ILE A 44 -11.13 -2.27 24.78
N MET A 45 -10.06 -1.65 25.26
CA MET A 45 -9.16 -0.86 24.43
C MET A 45 -7.77 -1.51 24.46
N PHE A 46 -7.19 -1.68 23.26
CA PHE A 46 -5.81 -2.07 23.10
C PHE A 46 -5.01 -0.82 22.75
N LEU A 47 -4.01 -0.51 23.55
CA LEU A 47 -2.98 0.46 23.19
C LEU A 47 -1.81 -0.33 22.61
N SER A 48 -1.42 -0.01 21.38
CA SER A 48 -0.22 -0.56 20.76
C SER A 48 0.81 0.54 20.53
N ALA A 49 2.08 0.19 20.73
CA ALA A 49 3.20 1.02 20.33
C ALA A 49 3.95 0.30 19.20
N PRO A 50 4.33 1.01 18.11
CA PRO A 50 5.18 0.44 17.09
C PRO A 50 6.58 0.22 17.64
N LEU A 51 7.06 -1.01 17.62
CA LEU A 51 8.44 -1.39 17.97
C LEU A 51 9.32 -1.39 16.70
N GLY A 52 9.60 -0.19 16.19
CA GLY A 52 10.45 0.02 15.01
C GLY A 52 9.72 -0.18 13.67
N GLY A 53 10.49 -0.35 12.59
CA GLY A 53 9.98 -0.45 11.22
C GLY A 53 9.86 0.92 10.54
N ASP A 54 10.52 1.08 9.38
CA ASP A 54 10.40 2.27 8.55
C ASP A 54 9.46 1.97 7.38
N LEU A 55 8.39 2.77 7.27
CA LEU A 55 7.49 2.68 6.12
C LEU A 55 8.15 3.36 4.92
N GLN A 56 8.17 2.65 3.79
CA GLN A 56 8.63 3.24 2.53
C GLN A 56 7.45 3.97 1.89
N LYS A 57 7.47 5.29 1.99
CA LYS A 57 6.57 6.15 1.23
C LYS A 57 7.09 6.31 -0.20
N VAL A 58 6.18 6.19 -1.17
CA VAL A 58 6.48 6.26 -2.60
C VAL A 58 5.51 7.24 -3.25
N ASP A 59 6.06 8.24 -3.93
CA ASP A 59 5.27 9.21 -4.69
C ASP A 59 5.08 8.70 -6.12
N PHE A 60 3.88 8.87 -6.70
CA PHE A 60 3.61 8.38 -8.06
C PHE A 60 4.47 9.08 -9.11
N ALA A 61 4.85 10.34 -8.87
CA ALA A 61 5.71 11.12 -9.76
C ALA A 61 7.10 10.47 -10.00
N ASP A 62 7.58 9.68 -9.03
CA ASP A 62 8.88 9.02 -9.08
C ASP A 62 8.85 7.66 -9.79
N LEU A 63 7.67 7.21 -10.24
CA LEU A 63 7.49 5.90 -10.85
C LEU A 63 7.45 5.99 -12.37
N THR A 64 8.13 5.03 -13.00
CA THR A 64 8.11 4.81 -14.44
C THR A 64 7.57 3.41 -14.72
N ASP A 65 6.60 3.32 -15.63
CA ASP A 65 6.03 2.05 -16.04
C ASP A 65 7.02 1.22 -16.90
N PHE A 66 6.67 -0.04 -17.14
CA PHE A 66 7.50 -0.96 -17.94
C PHE A 66 7.69 -0.53 -19.40
N ARG A 67 6.91 0.45 -19.87
CA ARG A 67 7.00 1.04 -21.22
C ARG A 67 7.83 2.32 -21.24
N GLY A 68 8.33 2.78 -20.09
CA GLY A 68 9.10 4.01 -19.96
C GLY A 68 8.27 5.27 -19.73
N ASN A 69 6.96 5.16 -19.47
CA ASN A 69 6.12 6.32 -19.18
C ASN A 69 6.17 6.65 -17.68
N ASN A 70 6.37 7.92 -17.36
CA ASN A 70 6.22 8.38 -15.98
C ASN A 70 4.74 8.38 -15.58
N LEU A 71 4.49 8.04 -14.33
CA LEU A 71 3.16 8.16 -13.75
C LEU A 71 2.83 9.64 -13.47
N PRO A 72 1.55 10.03 -13.54
CA PRO A 72 1.12 11.37 -13.12
C PRO A 72 1.39 11.61 -11.63
N GLU A 73 1.62 12.87 -11.25
CA GLU A 73 1.79 13.27 -9.85
C GLU A 73 0.56 12.98 -8.97
N SER A 74 -0.63 12.90 -9.58
CA SER A 74 -1.87 12.56 -8.89
C SER A 74 -2.73 11.62 -9.72
N LEU A 75 -3.29 10.62 -9.04
CA LEU A 75 -4.23 9.63 -9.54
C LEU A 75 -5.57 9.76 -8.79
N SER A 76 -6.67 9.53 -9.50
CA SER A 76 -8.02 9.48 -8.95
C SER A 76 -8.32 8.08 -8.40
N ASN A 77 -8.56 8.01 -7.09
CA ASN A 77 -8.84 6.76 -6.36
C ASN A 77 -7.87 5.62 -6.75
N PRO A 78 -6.56 5.82 -6.50
CA PRO A 78 -5.55 4.86 -6.89
C PRO A 78 -5.69 3.57 -6.09
N LYS A 79 -5.42 2.45 -6.75
CA LYS A 79 -5.19 1.16 -6.11
C LYS A 79 -3.84 0.63 -6.51
N VAL A 80 -3.05 0.23 -5.52
CA VAL A 80 -1.72 -0.34 -5.72
C VAL A 80 -1.75 -1.80 -5.28
N ILE A 81 -1.35 -2.69 -6.19
CA ILE A 81 -1.31 -4.14 -5.96
C ILE A 81 0.13 -4.62 -6.17
N PRO A 82 0.86 -4.94 -5.09
CA PRO A 82 2.16 -5.59 -5.19
C PRO A 82 2.00 -7.03 -5.69
N LEU A 83 2.77 -7.39 -6.70
CA LEU A 83 2.84 -8.73 -7.27
C LEU A 83 4.18 -9.36 -6.87
N SER A 84 4.12 -10.24 -5.89
CA SER A 84 5.30 -10.90 -5.32
C SER A 84 6.02 -11.78 -6.35
N LYS A 85 7.35 -11.65 -6.47
CA LYS A 85 8.20 -12.54 -7.27
C LYS A 85 8.88 -13.65 -6.46
N GLY A 86 8.86 -13.54 -5.14
CA GLY A 86 9.53 -14.46 -4.22
C GLY A 86 8.63 -14.96 -3.09
N SER A 87 9.25 -15.60 -2.09
CA SER A 87 8.56 -16.17 -0.92
C SER A 87 8.13 -15.12 0.11
N VAL A 88 8.78 -13.97 0.14
CA VAL A 88 8.39 -12.83 0.97
C VAL A 88 7.68 -11.81 0.10
N GLY A 89 6.43 -11.50 0.45
CA GLY A 89 5.63 -10.52 -0.26
C GLY A 89 5.85 -9.09 0.25
N ALA A 90 5.34 -8.13 -0.52
CA ALA A 90 5.18 -6.75 -0.10
C ALA A 90 3.69 -6.43 0.07
N VAL A 91 3.38 -5.48 0.94
CA VAL A 91 2.01 -5.06 1.24
C VAL A 91 1.93 -3.54 1.25
N VAL A 92 0.85 -3.00 0.68
CA VAL A 92 0.51 -1.59 0.81
C VAL A 92 -0.01 -1.35 2.23
N VAL A 93 0.60 -0.41 2.92
CA VAL A 93 0.29 -0.10 4.32
C VAL A 93 -0.65 1.08 4.37
N GLY A 94 -1.84 0.87 4.94
CA GLY A 94 -2.87 1.90 5.02
C GLY A 94 -3.61 2.07 3.69
N ARG A 95 -4.04 3.31 3.42
CA ARG A 95 -4.77 3.68 2.21
C ARG A 95 -3.84 4.41 1.26
N GLU A 96 -4.03 4.17 -0.04
CA GLU A 96 -3.39 4.95 -1.09
C GLU A 96 -3.98 6.36 -1.15
N ASP A 97 -3.11 7.37 -1.10
CA ASP A 97 -3.47 8.76 -1.31
C ASP A 97 -3.41 9.09 -2.80
N ALA A 98 -3.97 10.24 -3.19
CA ALA A 98 -4.00 10.65 -4.59
C ALA A 98 -2.61 10.79 -5.22
N GLY A 99 -1.58 11.17 -4.45
CA GLY A 99 -0.21 11.38 -4.95
C GLY A 99 0.82 10.36 -4.50
N SER A 100 0.50 9.51 -3.52
CA SER A 100 1.49 8.64 -2.88
C SER A 100 0.87 7.41 -2.22
N PHE A 101 1.69 6.41 -1.95
CA PHE A 101 1.31 5.26 -1.13
C PHE A 101 2.47 4.84 -0.24
N SER A 102 2.15 4.10 0.82
CA SER A 102 3.14 3.48 1.69
C SER A 102 3.19 1.98 1.42
N ILE A 103 4.38 1.42 1.32
CA ILE A 103 4.61 -0.01 1.09
C ILE A 103 5.63 -0.56 2.08
N ALA A 104 5.47 -1.81 2.46
CA ALA A 104 6.40 -2.49 3.35
C ALA A 104 6.50 -3.99 3.02
N LYS A 105 7.56 -4.62 3.50
CA LYS A 105 7.71 -6.07 3.51
C LYS A 105 6.63 -6.70 4.41
N ALA A 106 6.01 -7.78 3.94
CA ALA A 106 4.96 -8.49 4.68
C ALA A 106 5.51 -9.25 5.90
N SER A 107 6.80 -9.57 5.91
CA SER A 107 7.50 -10.15 7.06
C SER A 107 8.71 -9.30 7.44
N GLN A 108 9.14 -9.43 8.70
CA GLN A 108 10.40 -8.83 9.16
C GLN A 108 11.57 -9.66 8.65
N SER A 109 11.95 -9.39 7.40
CA SER A 109 13.17 -9.90 6.78
C SER A 109 14.19 -8.77 6.66
N ASP A 110 15.47 -9.06 6.88
CA ASP A 110 16.55 -8.10 6.67
C ASP A 110 16.81 -7.82 5.18
N ALA A 111 16.43 -8.74 4.30
CA ALA A 111 16.60 -8.58 2.86
C ALA A 111 15.53 -7.66 2.27
N ASN A 112 15.91 -6.89 1.24
CA ASN A 112 14.96 -6.18 0.40
C ASN A 112 14.14 -7.18 -0.41
N VAL A 113 12.87 -6.83 -0.64
CA VAL A 113 11.95 -7.63 -1.45
C VAL A 113 11.81 -6.99 -2.82
N ILE A 114 11.88 -7.78 -3.88
CA ILE A 114 11.62 -7.33 -5.25
C ILE A 114 10.23 -7.80 -5.65
N CYS A 115 9.40 -6.88 -6.12
CA CYS A 115 8.05 -7.17 -6.61
C CYS A 115 7.73 -6.31 -7.84
N ASP A 116 6.73 -6.70 -8.61
CA ASP A 116 6.13 -5.78 -9.58
C ASP A 116 4.99 -5.02 -8.89
N LEU A 117 4.68 -3.80 -9.35
CA LEU A 117 3.53 -3.04 -8.88
C LEU A 117 2.54 -2.88 -10.02
N LEU A 118 1.31 -3.33 -9.81
CA LEU A 118 0.17 -2.96 -10.63
C LEU A 118 -0.54 -1.78 -9.98
N ILE A 119 -0.56 -0.64 -10.67
CA ILE A 119 -1.19 0.60 -10.21
C ILE A 119 -2.35 0.93 -11.14
N MET A 120 -3.50 1.31 -10.59
CA MET A 120 -4.67 1.65 -11.39
C MET A 120 -5.56 2.72 -10.76
N GLU A 121 -6.27 3.46 -11.60
CA GLU A 121 -7.37 4.35 -11.18
C GLU A 121 -8.70 3.58 -11.16
N VAL A 122 -9.32 3.49 -9.98
CA VAL A 122 -10.61 2.80 -9.81
C VAL A 122 -11.72 3.85 -9.84
N GLY A 123 -12.54 3.82 -10.89
CA GLY A 123 -13.66 4.75 -11.10
C GLY A 123 -14.91 4.44 -10.28
#